data_AF-A0A1Q8RI16-F1
#
_entry.id   AF-A0A1Q8RI16-F1
#
_cell.length_a   1.000
_cell.length_b   1.000
_cell.length_c   1.000
_cell.angle_alpha   90.00
_cell.angle_beta   90.00
_cell.angle_gamma   90.00
#
_symmetry.space_group_name_H-M   'P 1'
#
loop_
_entity.id
_entity.type
_entity.pdbx_description
1 polymer ?
#
loop_
_entity_poly.entity_id
_entity_poly.type
_entity_poly.pdbx_seq_one_letter_code
_entity_poly.pdbx_strand_id
1 'polypeptide(L)'
;MGLFTRLFNKSQEPVEKVNDNNFENNLNSFQAEWEPIPAFIPADKSDYQLVSVIATAIAAGDYPDSQFVVKKILQRNPEALKVSVIAASIAAGESSDSQLAVKNIYQKK
;
A
#
# COMPACT_ATOMS: atom_id res chain seq x y z
N MET A 1 -2.15 -37.20 -4.40
CA MET A 1 -2.46 -36.35 -5.57
C MET A 1 -3.94 -36.02 -5.55
N GLY A 2 -4.37 -34.76 -5.38
CA GLY A 2 -5.80 -34.43 -5.61
C GLY A 2 -6.47 -33.34 -4.77
N LEU A 3 -5.77 -32.55 -3.95
CA LEU A 3 -6.42 -31.45 -3.19
C LEU A 3 -6.40 -30.10 -3.90
N PHE A 4 -5.50 -29.88 -4.86
CA PHE A 4 -5.37 -28.59 -5.57
C PHE A 4 -6.15 -28.49 -6.88
N THR A 5 -6.52 -29.61 -7.50
CA THR A 5 -7.24 -29.60 -8.80
C THR A 5 -8.67 -29.08 -8.69
N ARG A 6 -9.28 -29.14 -7.49
CA ARG A 6 -10.66 -28.70 -7.25
C ARG A 6 -10.80 -27.20 -6.96
N LEU A 7 -9.70 -26.52 -6.64
CA LEU A 7 -9.69 -25.08 -6.35
C LEU A 7 -9.39 -24.20 -7.58
N PHE A 8 -8.89 -24.79 -8.66
CA PHE A 8 -8.50 -24.04 -9.88
C PHE A 8 -9.37 -24.32 -11.11
N ASN A 9 -10.40 -25.17 -10.99
CA ASN A 9 -11.27 -25.47 -12.12
C ASN A 9 -12.50 -24.56 -12.12
N LYS A 10 -12.29 -23.28 -12.43
CA LYS A 10 -13.35 -22.39 -12.90
C LYS A 10 -13.53 -22.66 -14.39
N SER A 11 -14.72 -23.10 -14.79
CA SER A 11 -15.14 -23.24 -16.18
C SER A 11 -14.86 -21.94 -16.93
N GLN A 12 -14.04 -22.03 -17.98
CA GLN A 12 -13.80 -20.94 -18.92
C GLN A 12 -15.06 -20.74 -19.75
N GLU A 13 -15.94 -19.83 -19.31
CA GLU A 13 -16.75 -19.06 -20.26
C GLU A 13 -15.78 -18.22 -21.10
N PRO A 14 -16.02 -18.02 -22.40
CA PRO A 14 -15.11 -17.30 -23.27
C PRO A 14 -14.97 -15.88 -22.76
N VAL A 15 -13.86 -15.59 -22.09
CA VAL A 15 -13.47 -14.23 -21.75
C VAL A 15 -13.28 -13.54 -23.09
N GLU A 16 -14.22 -12.66 -23.44
CA GLU A 16 -14.01 -11.69 -24.51
C GLU A 16 -12.64 -11.06 -24.26
N LYS A 17 -11.73 -11.24 -25.23
CA LYS A 17 -10.39 -10.65 -25.17
C LYS A 17 -10.58 -9.14 -25.20
N VAL A 18 -10.67 -8.54 -24.02
CA VAL A 18 -10.52 -7.09 -23.86
C VAL A 18 -9.18 -6.75 -24.48
N ASN A 19 -9.17 -5.81 -25.43
CA ASN A 19 -7.97 -5.37 -26.13
C ASN A 19 -6.92 -4.87 -25.12
N ASP A 20 -5.99 -5.75 -24.73
CA ASP A 20 -4.91 -5.46 -23.76
C ASP A 20 -4.08 -4.24 -24.18
N ASN A 21 -3.92 -4.03 -25.49
CA ASN A 21 -3.18 -2.91 -26.07
C ASN A 21 -3.71 -1.53 -25.60
N ASN A 22 -5.02 -1.38 -25.39
CA ASN A 22 -5.58 -0.10 -24.94
C ASN A 22 -5.33 0.17 -23.46
N PHE A 23 -5.30 -0.88 -22.63
CA PHE A 23 -5.07 -0.73 -21.19
C PHE A 23 -3.61 -0.39 -20.92
N GLU A 24 -2.68 -1.08 -21.59
CA GLU A 24 -1.25 -0.79 -21.49
C GLU A 24 -0.91 0.63 -21.97
N ASN A 25 -1.47 1.06 -23.10
CA ASN A 25 -1.25 2.42 -23.62
C ASN A 25 -1.82 3.51 -22.68
N ASN A 26 -2.96 3.27 -22.03
CA ASN A 26 -3.53 4.20 -21.04
C ASN A 26 -2.72 4.22 -19.74
N LEU A 27 -2.22 3.08 -19.27
CA LEU A 27 -1.35 3.04 -18.09
C LEU A 27 -0.01 3.73 -18.36
N ASN A 28 0.56 3.53 -19.54
CA ASN A 28 1.81 4.17 -19.95
C ASN A 28 1.66 5.70 -20.05
N SER A 29 0.55 6.19 -20.61
CA SER A 29 0.28 7.63 -20.65
C SER A 29 -0.02 8.20 -19.27
N PHE A 30 -0.78 7.50 -18.41
CA PHE A 30 -0.99 7.91 -17.03
C PHE A 30 0.32 8.00 -16.25
N GLN A 31 1.20 6.99 -16.35
CA GLN A 31 2.51 6.99 -15.70
C GLN A 31 3.51 7.98 -16.33
N ALA A 32 3.29 8.41 -17.57
CA ALA A 32 4.08 9.47 -18.19
C ALA A 32 3.84 10.81 -17.48
N GLU A 33 2.60 11.11 -17.10
CA GLU A 33 2.20 12.39 -16.50
C GLU A 33 2.12 12.38 -14.97
N TRP A 34 1.84 11.23 -14.36
CA TRP A 34 1.60 11.09 -12.93
C TRP A 34 2.66 10.22 -12.27
N GLU A 35 3.07 10.59 -11.07
CA GLU A 35 3.97 9.82 -10.22
C GLU A 35 3.32 9.47 -8.88
N PRO A 36 3.57 8.27 -8.33
CA PRO A 36 2.96 7.85 -7.09
C PRO A 36 3.57 8.57 -5.89
N ILE A 37 2.71 9.07 -5.00
CA ILE A 37 3.13 9.59 -3.70
C ILE A 37 3.19 8.42 -2.71
N PRO A 38 4.36 8.08 -2.16
CA PRO A 38 4.49 6.93 -1.28
C PRO A 38 3.79 7.18 0.06
N ALA A 39 3.19 6.13 0.62
CA ALA A 39 2.55 6.21 1.92
C ALA A 39 3.56 6.50 3.06
N PHE A 40 4.80 6.06 2.89
CA PHE A 40 5.85 6.22 3.89
C PHE A 40 7.12 6.74 3.23
N ILE A 41 7.82 7.61 3.95
CA ILE A 41 9.12 8.19 3.55
C ILE A 41 10.17 7.83 4.60
N PRO A 42 11.47 7.91 4.28
CA PRO A 42 12.52 7.78 5.28
C PRO A 42 12.27 8.71 6.48
N ALA A 43 12.41 8.16 7.68
CA ALA A 43 12.30 8.96 8.90
C ALA A 43 13.54 9.84 9.09
N ASP A 44 13.43 10.84 9.97
CA ASP A 44 14.58 11.63 10.37
C ASP A 44 15.59 10.74 11.11
N LYS A 45 16.88 10.93 10.86
CA LYS A 45 17.95 10.16 11.51
C LYS A 45 18.01 10.40 13.01
N SER A 46 17.57 11.56 13.48
CA SER A 46 17.49 11.87 14.91
C SER A 46 16.57 10.90 15.67
N ASP A 47 15.52 10.39 15.01
CA ASP A 47 14.59 9.44 15.62
C ASP A 47 15.10 7.99 15.62
N TYR A 48 16.14 7.69 14.85
CA TYR A 48 16.54 6.30 14.59
C TYR A 48 16.92 5.55 15.86
N GLN A 49 17.68 6.19 16.75
CA GLN A 49 18.14 5.56 17.98
C GLN A 49 16.94 5.21 18.87
N LEU A 50 16.06 6.18 19.13
CA LEU A 50 14.92 6.01 20.02
C LEU A 50 13.97 4.92 19.50
N VAL A 51 13.57 5.03 18.23
CA VAL A 51 12.64 4.08 17.61
C VAL A 51 13.24 2.69 17.53
N SER A 52 14.55 2.56 17.26
CA SER A 52 15.21 1.26 17.24
C SER A 52 15.18 0.58 18.60
N VAL A 53 15.52 1.30 19.67
CA VAL A 53 15.53 0.75 21.03
C VAL A 53 14.12 0.32 21.46
N ILE A 54 13.11 1.15 21.19
CA ILE A 54 11.72 0.81 21.53
C ILE A 54 11.27 -0.43 20.76
N ALA A 55 11.48 -0.46 19.44
CA ALA A 55 11.05 -1.58 18.60
C ALA A 55 11.74 -2.90 18.99
N THR A 56 13.05 -2.87 19.26
CA THR A 56 13.78 -4.07 19.68
C THR A 56 13.43 -4.51 21.09
N ALA A 57 13.17 -3.58 22.01
CA ALA A 57 12.74 -3.93 23.37
C ALA A 57 11.37 -4.62 23.39
N ILE A 58 10.40 -4.11 22.59
CA ILE A 58 9.09 -4.76 22.44
C ILE A 58 9.27 -6.16 21.84
N ALA A 59 10.03 -6.27 20.74
CA ALA A 59 10.24 -7.55 20.06
C ALA A 59 10.97 -8.57 20.96
N ALA A 60 11.96 -8.13 21.74
CA ALA A 60 12.67 -8.98 22.70
C ALA A 60 11.79 -9.37 23.89
N GLY A 61 10.81 -8.54 24.28
CA GLY A 61 9.82 -8.88 25.28
C GLY A 61 8.91 -10.03 24.84
N ASP A 62 8.46 -10.00 23.58
CA ASP A 62 7.60 -11.04 23.01
C ASP A 62 8.39 -12.31 22.65
N TYR A 63 9.67 -12.17 22.29
CA TYR A 63 10.55 -13.25 21.82
C TYR A 63 11.94 -13.18 22.48
N PRO A 64 12.08 -13.64 23.74
CA PRO A 64 13.29 -13.42 24.54
C PRO A 64 14.54 -14.15 24.02
N ASP A 65 14.36 -15.29 23.33
CA ASP A 65 15.47 -16.09 22.79
C ASP A 65 15.89 -15.67 21.37
N SER A 66 15.33 -14.58 20.83
CA SER A 66 15.56 -14.10 19.47
C SER A 66 16.44 -12.85 19.41
N GLN A 67 17.11 -12.65 18.27
CA GLN A 67 17.88 -11.43 17.98
C GLN A 67 17.21 -10.60 16.89
N PHE A 68 17.10 -9.30 17.12
CA PHE A 68 16.42 -8.36 16.22
C PHE A 68 17.37 -7.30 15.68
N VAL A 69 17.27 -7.02 14.38
CA VAL A 69 18.00 -5.95 13.70
C VAL A 69 17.03 -5.08 12.91
N VAL A 70 17.01 -3.79 13.22
CA VAL A 70 16.19 -2.81 12.49
C VAL A 70 16.86 -2.49 11.15
N LYS A 71 16.20 -2.88 10.05
CA LYS A 71 16.72 -2.68 8.69
C LYS A 71 16.35 -1.34 8.07
N LYS A 72 15.16 -0.82 8.40
CA LYS A 72 14.63 0.41 7.81
C LYS A 72 13.66 1.06 8.80
N ILE A 73 13.78 2.38 8.94
CA ILE A 73 12.83 3.20 9.71
C ILE A 73 12.17 4.14 8.72
N LEU A 74 10.85 4.13 8.73
CA LEU A 74 10.01 4.91 7.85
C LEU A 74 9.01 5.69 8.70
N GLN A 75 8.72 6.92 8.29
CA GLN A 75 7.66 7.73 8.85
C GLN A 75 6.52 7.89 7.85
N ARG A 76 5.32 8.18 8.35
CA ARG A 76 4.17 8.43 7.46
C ARG A 76 4.47 9.67 6.64
N ASN A 77 4.24 9.58 5.33
CA ASN A 77 4.36 10.75 4.46
C ASN A 77 3.26 11.77 4.83
N PRO A 78 3.63 12.98 5.29
CA PRO A 78 2.64 13.98 5.74
C PRO A 78 1.72 14.43 4.62
N GLU A 79 2.21 14.45 3.37
CA GLU A 79 1.40 14.78 2.20
C GLU A 79 0.37 13.69 1.91
N ALA A 80 0.82 12.43 1.84
CA ALA A 80 -0.07 11.30 1.62
C ALA A 80 -1.14 11.20 2.72
N LEU A 81 -0.77 11.48 3.98
CA LEU A 81 -1.72 11.53 5.09
C LEU A 81 -2.76 12.62 4.88
N LYS A 82 -2.33 13.84 4.60
CA LYS A 82 -3.24 14.98 4.40
C LYS A 82 -4.24 14.72 3.28
N VAL A 83 -3.76 14.29 2.11
CA VAL A 83 -4.62 13.99 0.96
C VAL A 83 -5.55 12.82 1.27
N SER A 84 -5.07 11.78 1.96
CA SER A 84 -5.91 10.64 2.37
C SER A 84 -7.08 11.10 3.25
N VAL A 85 -6.82 11.97 4.22
CA VAL A 85 -7.85 12.49 5.15
C VAL A 85 -8.88 13.33 4.39
N ILE A 86 -8.43 14.21 3.49
CA ILE A 86 -9.33 15.04 2.68
C ILE A 86 -10.22 14.15 1.80
N ALA A 87 -9.63 13.22 1.05
CA ALA A 87 -10.36 12.33 0.16
C ALA A 87 -11.36 11.45 0.93
N ALA A 88 -10.94 10.87 2.07
CA ALA A 88 -11.82 10.08 2.92
C ALA A 88 -12.98 10.91 3.49
N SER A 89 -12.74 12.17 3.86
CA SER A 89 -13.78 13.05 4.41
C SER A 89 -14.83 13.43 3.35
N ILE A 90 -14.39 13.70 2.12
CA ILE A 90 -15.30 13.97 0.99
C ILE A 90 -16.14 12.72 0.69
N ALA A 91 -15.47 11.57 0.59
CA ALA A 91 -16.11 10.28 0.31
C ALA A 91 -17.14 9.89 1.38
N ALA A 92 -16.84 10.15 2.65
CA ALA A 92 -17.76 9.92 3.76
C ALA A 92 -19.00 10.83 3.69
N GLY A 93 -18.87 12.04 3.14
CA GLY A 93 -19.98 12.96 2.92
C GLY A 93 -20.94 12.50 1.81
N GLU A 94 -20.43 11.87 0.76
CA GLU A 94 -21.25 11.37 -0.35
C GLU A 94 -21.89 10.00 -0.08
N SER A 95 -21.26 9.17 0.73
CA SER A 95 -21.66 7.78 0.92
C SER A 95 -21.56 7.35 2.38
N SER A 96 -22.56 7.74 3.19
CA SER A 96 -22.61 7.49 4.63
C SER A 96 -22.57 6.01 5.02
N ASP A 97 -23.05 5.14 4.13
CA ASP A 97 -23.21 3.71 4.40
C ASP A 97 -22.03 2.87 3.89
N SER A 98 -20.99 3.51 3.34
CA SER A 98 -19.87 2.82 2.72
C SER A 98 -18.55 3.02 3.48
N GLN A 99 -17.75 1.95 3.59
CA GLN A 99 -16.41 2.00 4.16
C GLN A 99 -15.39 2.11 3.02
N LEU A 100 -14.86 3.31 2.82
CA LEU A 100 -13.90 3.58 1.75
C LEU A 100 -12.48 3.70 2.31
N ALA A 101 -11.52 3.20 1.54
CA ALA A 101 -10.10 3.24 1.88
C ALA A 101 -9.30 3.78 0.70
N VAL A 102 -8.54 4.85 0.94
CA VAL A 102 -7.61 5.40 -0.05
C VAL A 102 -6.48 4.39 -0.28
N LYS A 103 -6.36 3.88 -1.51
CA LYS A 103 -5.34 2.89 -1.87
C LYS A 103 -4.07 3.53 -2.40
N ASN A 104 -4.20 4.42 -3.38
CA ASN A 104 -3.09 5.05 -4.07
C ASN A 104 -3.32 6.55 -4.19
N ILE A 105 -2.24 7.32 -4.09
CA ILE A 105 -2.23 8.77 -4.31
C ILE A 105 -1.15 9.05 -5.36
N TYR A 106 -1.46 9.94 -6.29
CA TYR A 106 -0.56 10.36 -7.34
C TYR A 106 -0.49 11.87 -7.38
N GLN A 107 0.66 12.40 -7.77
CA GLN A 107 0.85 13.80 -8.13
C GLN A 107 1.24 13.89 -9.60
N LYS A 108 0.90 15.01 -10.23
CA LYS A 108 1.36 15.29 -11.58
C LYS A 108 2.85 15.64 -11.52
N LYS A 109 3.62 15.13 -12.47
CA LYS A 109 5.04 15.48 -12.65
C LYS A 109 5.22 16.95 -13.01
#